data_AF-A0A434F590-F1
#
_entry.id   AF-A0A434F590-F1
#
_cell.length_a   1.000
_cell.length_b   1.000
_cell.length_c   1.000
_cell.angle_alpha   90.00
_cell.angle_beta   90.00
_cell.angle_gamma   90.00
#
_symmetry.space_group_name_H-M   'P 1'
#
loop_
_entity.id
_entity.type
_entity.pdbx_description
1 polymer ?
#
loop_
_entity_poly.entity_id
_entity_poly.type
_entity_poly.pdbx_seq_one_letter_code
_entity_poly.pdbx_strand_id
1 'polypeptide(L)'
;MDSSFPIPVSVLTGFLGAGKTTLLNRLLKDPALADTAVIINEFGEVAIDHLLVEQASDGIIQLSDGCLCCTVRGDLVDTLADLVDRLQTGRIAKLARVVVETTGLADPAPVLQSIMAHPALVQAFRLDGVITLVDAVNGEATLDAHVEAVKQAAVADRVVLAKTDLADAAEVEALRARLKQVNPGAVVLDINEASAAALFNCGLYNPETKSADVRRWLGEEAAHDHDHHHDHHDGDHDDDHHHHHHE
;
A
#
# COMPACT_ATOMS: atom_id res chain seq x y z
N MET A 1 -11.30 -2.69 24.93
CA MET A 1 -12.07 -2.30 23.74
C MET A 1 -11.76 -0.84 23.56
N ASP A 2 -11.03 -0.45 22.52
CA ASP A 2 -11.02 0.92 21.96
C ASP A 2 -9.89 0.95 20.90
N SER A 3 -10.08 0.19 19.82
CA SER A 3 -9.45 0.58 18.56
C SER A 3 -10.26 1.76 18.03
N SER A 4 -9.63 2.93 17.89
CA SER A 4 -10.32 4.11 17.36
C SER A 4 -10.51 3.96 15.84
N PHE A 5 -11.73 3.69 15.41
CA PHE A 5 -12.07 3.75 14.00
C PHE A 5 -12.13 5.20 13.49
N PRO A 6 -11.81 5.45 12.21
CA PRO A 6 -11.23 4.50 11.26
C PRO A 6 -9.75 4.20 11.58
N ILE A 7 -9.30 2.94 11.45
CA ILE A 7 -7.93 2.51 11.75
C ILE A 7 -6.96 3.09 10.70
N PRO A 8 -5.84 3.71 11.10
CA PRO A 8 -4.86 4.24 10.17
C PRO A 8 -4.16 3.13 9.39
N VAL A 9 -4.06 3.31 8.07
CA VAL A 9 -3.32 2.45 7.13
C VAL A 9 -2.18 3.25 6.53
N SER A 10 -0.95 2.75 6.63
CA SER A 10 0.22 3.34 6.00
C SER A 10 0.73 2.43 4.90
N VAL A 11 1.06 3.00 3.73
CA VAL A 11 1.61 2.24 2.60
C VAL A 11 3.12 2.42 2.57
N LEU A 12 3.87 1.31 2.66
CA LEU A 12 5.31 1.26 2.51
C LEU A 12 5.66 0.81 1.10
N THR A 13 6.23 1.70 0.31
CA THR A 13 6.59 1.45 -1.10
C THR A 13 8.01 1.92 -1.40
N GLY A 14 8.43 1.78 -2.66
CA GLY A 14 9.79 2.07 -3.12
C GLY A 14 10.32 0.97 -4.01
N PHE A 15 11.23 1.35 -4.91
CA PHE A 15 11.69 0.46 -5.98
C PHE A 15 12.41 -0.80 -5.45
N LEU A 16 12.61 -1.79 -6.32
CA LEU A 16 13.30 -3.03 -5.98
C LEU A 16 14.66 -2.75 -5.33
N GLY A 17 14.98 -3.47 -4.26
CA GLY A 17 16.26 -3.35 -3.56
C GLY A 17 16.44 -2.08 -2.72
N ALA A 18 15.43 -1.21 -2.59
CA ALA A 18 15.52 0.01 -1.78
C ALA A 18 15.60 -0.24 -0.26
N GLY A 19 15.35 -1.47 0.21
CA GLY A 19 15.47 -1.86 1.62
C GLY A 19 14.16 -1.77 2.44
N LYS A 20 13.00 -1.88 1.78
CA LYS A 20 11.66 -1.81 2.42
C LYS A 20 11.51 -2.80 3.58
N THR A 21 11.73 -4.07 3.32
CA THR A 21 11.66 -5.15 4.30
C THR A 21 12.64 -4.93 5.46
N THR A 22 13.85 -4.45 5.18
CA THR A 22 14.83 -4.09 6.22
C THR A 22 14.33 -2.96 7.12
N LEU A 23 13.76 -1.90 6.54
CA LEU A 23 13.17 -0.81 7.32
C LEU A 23 11.99 -1.32 8.14
N LEU A 24 11.08 -2.08 7.54
CA LEU A 24 9.90 -2.62 8.19
C LEU A 24 10.29 -3.47 9.41
N ASN A 25 11.23 -4.41 9.26
CA ASN A 25 11.72 -5.24 10.35
C ASN A 25 12.39 -4.44 11.46
N ARG A 26 13.08 -3.35 11.12
CA ARG A 26 13.63 -2.42 12.13
C ARG A 26 12.52 -1.72 12.91
N LEU A 27 11.49 -1.24 12.20
CA LEU A 27 10.36 -0.53 12.78
C LEU A 27 9.51 -1.44 13.68
N LEU A 28 9.26 -2.69 13.29
CA LEU A 28 8.45 -3.64 14.07
C LEU A 28 9.06 -4.01 15.44
N LYS A 29 10.35 -3.70 15.66
CA LYS A 29 11.01 -3.85 16.96
C LYS A 29 10.75 -2.67 17.90
N ASP A 30 10.18 -1.57 17.40
CA ASP A 30 9.82 -0.39 18.20
C ASP A 30 8.51 -0.64 18.95
N PRO A 31 8.45 -0.48 20.30
CA PRO A 31 7.21 -0.60 21.06
C PRO A 31 6.09 0.35 20.59
N ALA A 32 6.43 1.46 19.93
CA ALA A 32 5.46 2.34 19.29
C ALA A 32 4.63 1.62 18.23
N LEU A 33 5.14 0.51 17.67
CA LEU A 33 4.48 -0.34 16.68
C LEU A 33 3.71 -1.52 17.26
N ALA A 34 3.49 -1.57 18.58
CA ALA A 34 2.55 -2.51 19.18
C ALA A 34 1.15 -2.41 18.52
N ASP A 35 0.43 -3.54 18.51
CA ASP A 35 -0.91 -3.69 17.93
C ASP A 35 -0.96 -3.30 16.42
N THR A 36 0.09 -3.62 15.64
CA THR A 36 0.17 -3.33 14.20
C THR A 36 -0.07 -4.59 13.36
N ALA A 37 -1.00 -4.54 12.42
CA ALA A 37 -1.07 -5.54 11.36
C ALA A 37 -0.15 -5.15 10.19
N VAL A 38 0.55 -6.11 9.63
CA VAL A 38 1.45 -5.94 8.48
C VAL A 38 0.97 -6.84 7.36
N ILE A 39 0.66 -6.24 6.21
CA ILE A 39 0.28 -6.93 4.99
C ILE A 39 1.45 -6.79 4.01
N ILE A 40 2.02 -7.90 3.57
CA ILE A 40 3.11 -7.90 2.58
C ILE A 40 2.53 -8.41 1.27
N ASN A 41 2.39 -7.50 0.30
CA ASN A 41 1.94 -7.82 -1.03
C ASN A 41 3.18 -8.00 -1.92
N GLU A 42 3.53 -9.24 -2.27
CA GLU A 42 4.65 -9.60 -3.17
C GLU A 42 4.13 -10.40 -4.39
N PHE A 43 4.59 -10.05 -5.59
CA PHE A 43 4.29 -10.79 -6.82
C PHE A 43 5.47 -11.71 -7.17
N GLY A 44 5.21 -13.01 -7.31
CA GLY A 44 6.17 -13.97 -7.90
C GLY A 44 6.49 -15.15 -6.97
N GLU A 45 6.57 -16.34 -7.56
CA GLU A 45 6.87 -17.59 -6.87
C GLU A 45 8.18 -17.49 -6.05
N VAL A 46 8.10 -18.03 -4.82
CA VAL A 46 9.17 -18.15 -3.80
C VAL A 46 9.45 -16.86 -2.99
N ALA A 47 8.53 -16.50 -2.10
CA ALA A 47 8.62 -16.64 -0.63
C ALA A 47 10.00 -16.72 0.08
N ILE A 48 11.12 -16.24 -0.48
CA ILE A 48 12.44 -16.32 0.18
C ILE A 48 12.58 -15.25 1.28
N ASP A 49 11.88 -14.13 1.17
CA ASP A 49 11.93 -13.05 2.18
C ASP A 49 11.03 -13.29 3.40
N HIS A 50 10.25 -14.38 3.43
CA HIS A 50 9.47 -14.81 4.61
C HIS A 50 10.34 -15.25 5.80
N LEU A 51 11.65 -15.40 5.62
CA LEU A 51 12.59 -15.86 6.66
C LEU A 51 13.20 -14.72 7.50
N LEU A 52 12.95 -13.45 7.17
CA LEU A 52 13.57 -12.30 7.85
C LEU A 52 12.62 -11.51 8.76
N VAL A 53 11.38 -11.97 8.96
CA VAL A 53 10.48 -11.41 9.99
C VAL A 53 10.59 -12.29 11.23
N GLU A 54 11.72 -12.18 11.94
CA GLU A 54 11.91 -12.76 13.27
C GLU A 54 10.79 -12.28 14.19
N GLN A 55 9.97 -13.23 14.68
CA GLN A 55 9.04 -13.14 15.81
C GLN A 55 8.87 -11.72 16.38
N ALA A 56 8.08 -10.89 15.70
CA ALA A 56 7.75 -9.58 16.23
C ALA A 56 6.86 -9.80 17.48
N SER A 57 7.19 -9.11 18.56
CA SER A 57 6.60 -9.19 19.90
C SER A 57 5.06 -9.09 19.93
N ASP A 58 4.47 -9.50 21.05
CA ASP A 58 3.03 -9.46 21.37
C ASP A 58 2.26 -8.36 20.61
N GLY A 59 1.37 -8.75 19.71
CA GLY A 59 0.41 -7.85 19.06
C GLY A 59 0.66 -7.52 17.58
N ILE A 60 1.67 -8.10 16.92
CA ILE A 60 1.89 -7.92 15.47
C ILE A 60 1.32 -9.10 14.68
N ILE A 61 0.49 -8.79 13.67
CA ILE A 61 -0.21 -9.78 12.84
C ILE A 61 0.30 -9.66 11.42
N GLN A 62 0.97 -10.70 10.91
CA GLN A 62 1.44 -10.75 9.53
C GLN A 62 0.45 -11.51 8.65
N LEU A 63 0.09 -10.91 7.51
CA LEU A 63 -0.73 -11.52 6.47
C LEU A 63 0.06 -11.49 5.15
N SER A 64 0.25 -12.67 4.57
CA SER A 64 0.91 -12.84 3.28
C SER A 64 -0.15 -13.24 2.26
N ASP A 65 -0.39 -12.38 1.28
CA ASP A 65 -1.31 -12.69 0.19
C ASP A 65 -0.53 -13.36 -0.94
N GLY A 66 -0.44 -14.69 -0.86
CA GLY A 66 0.25 -15.53 -1.85
C GLY A 66 -0.70 -15.96 -2.98
N CYS A 67 -0.40 -15.50 -4.19
CA CYS A 67 -0.92 -15.85 -5.53
C CYS A 67 -2.14 -16.79 -5.66
N LEU A 68 -3.20 -16.27 -6.30
CA LEU A 68 -3.95 -16.95 -7.37
C LEU A 68 -4.56 -15.87 -8.27
N CYS A 69 -4.48 -16.07 -9.58
CA CYS A 69 -4.89 -15.13 -10.61
C CYS A 69 -6.28 -14.49 -10.37
N CYS A 70 -6.33 -13.23 -9.87
CA CYS A 70 -7.35 -12.20 -10.13
C CYS A 70 -7.04 -10.93 -9.29
N THR A 71 -7.12 -9.74 -9.92
CA THR A 71 -7.08 -8.37 -9.34
C THR A 71 -6.49 -8.17 -7.93
N VAL A 72 -5.24 -7.70 -7.84
CA VAL A 72 -4.52 -7.18 -6.63
C VAL A 72 -5.39 -6.36 -5.66
N ARG A 73 -6.36 -5.65 -6.24
CA ARG A 73 -7.33 -4.81 -5.54
C ARG A 73 -8.31 -5.61 -4.69
N GLY A 74 -8.80 -6.75 -5.18
CA GLY A 74 -9.72 -7.62 -4.46
C GLY A 74 -9.06 -8.25 -3.24
N ASP A 75 -7.87 -8.83 -3.42
CA ASP A 75 -7.14 -9.50 -2.34
C ASP A 75 -6.85 -8.57 -1.16
N LEU A 76 -6.37 -7.34 -1.42
CA LEU A 76 -6.14 -6.36 -0.35
C LEU A 76 -7.43 -5.98 0.40
N VAL A 77 -8.53 -5.80 -0.33
CA VAL A 77 -9.82 -5.45 0.27
C VAL A 77 -10.32 -6.58 1.16
N ASP A 78 -10.23 -7.83 0.71
CA ASP A 78 -10.65 -9.00 1.45
C ASP A 78 -9.80 -9.19 2.72
N THR A 79 -8.49 -9.04 2.62
CA THR A 79 -7.55 -9.10 3.75
C THR A 79 -7.85 -8.03 4.79
N LEU A 80 -8.11 -6.79 4.37
CA LEU A 80 -8.50 -5.70 5.27
C LEU A 80 -9.88 -5.92 5.89
N ALA A 81 -10.85 -6.45 5.14
CA ALA A 81 -12.18 -6.78 5.65
C ALA A 81 -12.14 -7.90 6.69
N ASP A 82 -11.34 -8.94 6.46
CA ASP A 82 -11.11 -10.03 7.42
C ASP A 82 -10.43 -9.54 8.71
N LEU A 83 -9.49 -8.59 8.63
CA LEU A 83 -8.92 -7.94 9.82
C LEU A 83 -9.99 -7.25 10.67
N VAL A 84 -10.97 -6.59 10.04
CA VAL A 84 -12.10 -5.95 10.74
C VAL A 84 -13.01 -7.00 11.36
N ASP A 85 -13.35 -8.08 10.64
CA ASP A 85 -14.17 -9.18 11.19
C ASP A 85 -13.50 -9.80 12.42
N ARG A 86 -12.19 -10.10 12.33
CA ARG A 86 -11.42 -10.65 13.46
C ARG A 86 -11.38 -9.72 14.66
N LEU A 87 -11.31 -8.40 14.45
CA LEU A 87 -11.38 -7.40 15.52
C LEU A 87 -12.78 -7.33 16.14
N GLN A 88 -13.85 -7.35 15.33
CA GLN A 88 -15.23 -7.28 15.81
C GLN A 88 -15.68 -8.56 16.52
N THR A 89 -15.21 -9.73 16.07
CA THR A 89 -15.48 -11.03 16.68
C THR A 89 -14.59 -11.34 17.89
N GLY A 90 -13.65 -10.44 18.22
CA GLY A 90 -12.74 -10.59 19.36
C GLY A 90 -11.63 -11.62 19.16
N ARG A 91 -11.41 -12.11 17.93
CA ARG A 91 -10.24 -12.94 17.58
C ARG A 91 -8.94 -12.14 17.61
N ILE A 92 -9.03 -10.82 17.40
CA ILE A 92 -7.96 -9.85 17.63
C ILE A 92 -8.41 -8.93 18.76
N ALA A 93 -7.59 -8.80 19.80
CA ALA A 93 -7.94 -8.01 20.98
C ALA A 93 -7.88 -6.50 20.71
N LYS A 94 -6.87 -6.06 19.93
CA LYS A 94 -6.61 -4.66 19.58
C LYS A 94 -5.92 -4.59 18.22
N LEU A 95 -6.18 -3.51 17.51
CA LEU A 95 -5.51 -3.16 16.26
C LEU A 95 -5.40 -1.64 16.19
N ALA A 96 -4.18 -1.13 16.37
CA ALA A 96 -3.89 0.29 16.40
C ALA A 96 -3.63 0.86 15.00
N ARG A 97 -3.05 0.06 14.09
CA ARG A 97 -2.71 0.47 12.72
C ARG A 97 -2.50 -0.72 11.80
N VAL A 98 -2.51 -0.44 10.49
CA VAL A 98 -2.11 -1.39 9.44
C VAL A 98 -0.96 -0.80 8.62
N VAL A 99 0.03 -1.60 8.29
CA VAL A 99 1.08 -1.27 7.33
C VAL A 99 0.95 -2.20 6.13
N VAL A 100 0.86 -1.64 4.93
CA VAL A 100 0.81 -2.39 3.67
C VAL A 100 2.15 -2.18 2.95
N GLU A 101 2.97 -3.22 2.86
CA GLU A 101 4.15 -3.24 2.01
C GLU A 101 3.75 -3.64 0.59
N THR A 102 4.10 -2.81 -0.40
CA THR A 102 3.89 -3.13 -1.82
C THR A 102 5.14 -3.72 -2.44
N THR A 103 5.00 -4.47 -3.53
CA THR A 103 6.16 -4.90 -4.34
C THR A 103 6.96 -3.70 -4.83
N GLY A 104 8.24 -3.92 -5.14
CA GLY A 104 9.10 -2.85 -5.65
C GLY A 104 8.72 -2.35 -7.05
N LEU A 105 7.96 -3.13 -7.82
CA LEU A 105 7.50 -2.78 -9.16
C LEU A 105 6.03 -2.36 -9.19
N ALA A 106 5.35 -2.35 -8.04
CA ALA A 106 3.94 -2.02 -7.98
C ALA A 106 3.72 -0.51 -8.24
N ASP A 107 2.72 -0.21 -9.06
CA ASP A 107 2.09 1.11 -9.06
C ASP A 107 1.35 1.28 -7.73
N PRO A 108 1.63 2.34 -6.94
CA PRO A 108 0.93 2.57 -5.69
C PRO A 108 -0.53 3.00 -5.88
N ALA A 109 -0.93 3.58 -7.03
CA ALA A 109 -2.24 4.21 -7.19
C ALA A 109 -3.44 3.27 -6.93
N PRO A 110 -3.50 2.02 -7.42
CA PRO A 110 -4.62 1.12 -7.16
C PRO A 110 -4.77 0.75 -5.68
N VAL A 111 -3.65 0.58 -4.96
CA VAL A 111 -3.63 0.29 -3.52
C VAL A 111 -4.18 1.48 -2.73
N LEU A 112 -3.72 2.69 -3.06
CA LEU A 112 -4.20 3.93 -2.42
C LEU A 112 -5.69 4.13 -2.67
N GLN A 113 -6.15 3.95 -3.92
CA GLN A 113 -7.55 4.10 -4.28
C GLN A 113 -8.44 3.11 -3.55
N SER A 114 -7.99 1.86 -3.40
CA SER A 114 -8.72 0.84 -2.63
C SER A 114 -8.95 1.26 -1.19
N ILE A 115 -7.90 1.71 -0.50
CA ILE A 115 -7.99 2.16 0.90
C ILE A 115 -8.87 3.40 1.04
N MET A 116 -8.78 4.33 0.07
CA MET A 116 -9.43 5.64 0.14
C MET A 116 -10.90 5.65 -0.26
N ALA A 117 -11.31 4.78 -1.18
CA ALA A 117 -12.61 4.87 -1.83
C ALA A 117 -13.43 3.58 -1.79
N HIS A 118 -12.85 2.43 -1.48
CA HIS A 118 -13.60 1.18 -1.51
C HIS A 118 -14.69 1.15 -0.43
N PRO A 119 -15.97 0.96 -0.78
CA PRO A 119 -17.09 1.06 0.17
C PRO A 119 -16.96 0.17 1.42
N ALA A 120 -16.36 -1.01 1.26
CA ALA A 120 -16.13 -1.94 2.37
C ALA A 120 -15.06 -1.45 3.37
N LEU A 121 -14.16 -0.54 2.96
CA LEU A 121 -13.00 -0.12 3.76
C LEU A 121 -13.16 1.25 4.39
N VAL A 122 -13.80 2.20 3.69
CA VAL A 122 -13.81 3.64 4.08
C VAL A 122 -14.42 3.94 5.45
N GLN A 123 -15.25 3.05 6.00
CA GLN A 123 -15.79 3.19 7.37
C GLN A 123 -14.84 2.66 8.44
N ALA A 124 -14.01 1.67 8.09
CA ALA A 124 -13.14 0.96 9.02
C ALA A 124 -11.68 1.43 8.96
N PHE A 125 -11.23 1.99 7.83
CA PHE A 125 -9.85 2.36 7.59
C PHE A 125 -9.74 3.77 7.02
N ARG A 126 -8.60 4.41 7.30
CA ARG A 126 -8.21 5.69 6.69
C ARG A 126 -6.77 5.59 6.22
N LEU A 127 -6.45 6.16 5.06
CA LEU A 127 -5.07 6.29 4.61
C LEU A 127 -4.36 7.36 5.46
N ASP A 128 -3.38 6.92 6.26
CA ASP A 128 -2.54 7.78 7.10
C ASP A 128 -1.41 8.43 6.30
N GLY A 129 -0.80 7.67 5.39
CA GLY A 129 0.22 8.21 4.50
C GLY A 129 0.99 7.16 3.71
N VAL A 130 1.78 7.65 2.76
CA VAL A 130 2.64 6.85 1.89
C VAL A 130 4.11 7.13 2.21
N ILE A 131 4.82 6.06 2.56
CA ILE A 131 6.24 6.05 2.89
C ILE A 131 6.97 5.40 1.72
N THR A 132 7.79 6.17 1.01
CA THR A 132 8.55 5.69 -0.14
C THR A 132 10.03 5.62 0.17
N LEU A 133 10.63 4.44 0.03
CA LEU A 133 12.08 4.29 0.14
C LEU A 133 12.73 4.53 -1.21
N VAL A 134 13.82 5.28 -1.19
CA VAL A 134 14.66 5.54 -2.35
C VAL A 134 16.10 5.17 -1.99
N ASP A 135 16.70 4.32 -2.80
CA ASP A 135 18.11 3.95 -2.68
C ASP A 135 18.99 5.15 -3.07
N ALA A 136 19.81 5.66 -2.16
CA ALA A 136 20.66 6.81 -2.41
C ALA A 136 21.76 6.54 -3.46
N VAL A 137 22.16 5.28 -3.65
CA VAL A 137 23.20 4.89 -4.61
C VAL A 137 22.63 4.80 -6.02
N ASN A 138 21.42 4.23 -6.15
CA ASN A 138 20.84 3.91 -7.46
C ASN A 138 19.69 4.86 -7.86
N GLY A 139 19.22 5.73 -6.95
CA GLY A 139 17.96 6.45 -7.07
C GLY A 139 17.83 7.31 -8.32
N GLU A 140 18.89 8.01 -8.71
CA GLU A 140 18.89 8.82 -9.95
C GLU A 140 18.63 7.96 -11.19
N ALA A 141 19.42 6.90 -11.37
CA ALA A 141 19.27 5.98 -12.49
C ALA A 141 17.91 5.26 -12.48
N THR A 142 17.43 4.88 -11.29
CA THR A 142 16.11 4.28 -11.12
C THR A 142 14.98 5.22 -11.52
N LEU A 143 15.05 6.50 -11.12
CA LEU A 143 14.05 7.51 -11.49
C LEU A 143 14.10 7.88 -12.98
N ASP A 144 15.25 7.73 -13.64
CA ASP A 144 15.38 7.91 -15.09
C ASP A 144 14.78 6.75 -15.89
N ALA A 145 14.99 5.52 -15.42
CA ALA A 145 14.66 4.31 -16.16
C ALA A 145 13.23 3.81 -15.92
N HIS A 146 12.64 4.13 -14.76
CA HIS A 146 11.39 3.49 -14.31
C HIS A 146 10.34 4.51 -13.87
N VAL A 147 9.22 4.53 -14.60
CA VAL A 147 8.09 5.40 -14.29
C VAL A 147 7.45 5.04 -12.95
N GLU A 148 7.50 3.76 -12.56
CA GLU A 148 6.99 3.25 -11.30
C GLU A 148 7.70 3.91 -10.12
N ALA A 149 9.02 4.06 -10.18
CA ALA A 149 9.80 4.74 -9.14
C ALA A 149 9.42 6.23 -9.03
N VAL A 150 9.17 6.89 -10.16
CA VAL A 150 8.68 8.27 -10.17
C VAL A 150 7.30 8.37 -9.54
N LYS A 151 6.37 7.47 -9.89
CA LYS A 151 5.03 7.41 -9.28
C LYS A 151 5.11 7.20 -7.76
N GLN A 152 5.92 6.24 -7.31
CA GLN A 152 6.16 5.95 -5.90
C GLN A 152 6.68 7.18 -5.14
N ALA A 153 7.65 7.91 -5.69
CA ALA A 153 8.15 9.15 -5.08
C ALA A 153 7.12 10.29 -5.12
N ALA A 154 6.32 10.38 -6.19
CA ALA A 154 5.33 11.43 -6.38
C ALA A 154 4.14 11.35 -5.42
N VAL A 155 3.70 10.14 -5.05
CA VAL A 155 2.58 9.96 -4.09
C VAL A 155 3.01 10.10 -2.63
N ALA A 156 4.32 10.04 -2.35
CA ALA A 156 4.85 9.98 -0.99
C ALA A 156 4.43 11.17 -0.11
N ASP A 157 4.21 10.92 1.18
CA ASP A 157 4.22 11.93 2.25
C ASP A 157 5.58 11.98 2.95
N ARG A 158 6.24 10.82 2.99
CA ARG A 158 7.58 10.62 3.52
C ARG A 158 8.42 9.92 2.47
N VAL A 159 9.54 10.51 2.12
CA VAL A 159 10.58 9.83 1.34
C VAL A 159 11.73 9.50 2.29
N VAL A 160 12.12 8.24 2.34
CA VAL A 160 13.25 7.77 3.14
C VAL A 160 14.41 7.45 2.22
N LEU A 161 15.51 8.17 2.35
CA LEU A 161 16.74 7.87 1.65
C LEU A 161 17.49 6.76 2.39
N ALA A 162 17.56 5.59 1.76
CA ALA A 162 18.30 4.44 2.25
C ALA A 162 19.71 4.42 1.67
N LYS A 163 20.64 3.74 2.34
CA LYS A 163 22.02 3.53 1.87
C LYS A 163 22.81 4.82 1.62
N THR A 164 22.48 5.89 2.35
CA THR A 164 23.19 7.17 2.27
C THR A 164 24.63 7.07 2.76
N ASP A 165 24.96 6.05 3.53
CA ASP A 165 26.32 5.68 3.94
C ASP A 165 27.17 5.11 2.80
N LEU A 166 26.56 4.69 1.69
CA LEU A 166 27.22 4.09 0.52
C LEU A 166 27.33 5.05 -0.67
N ALA A 167 26.79 6.26 -0.57
CA ALA A 167 26.77 7.27 -1.64
C ALA A 167 27.55 8.52 -1.24
N ASP A 168 28.09 9.24 -2.22
CA ASP A 168 28.76 10.51 -1.94
C ASP A 168 27.75 11.59 -1.55
N ALA A 169 28.15 12.50 -0.65
CA ALA A 169 27.27 13.57 -0.17
C ALA A 169 26.70 14.44 -1.33
N ALA A 170 27.47 14.64 -2.39
CA ALA A 170 27.01 15.37 -3.57
C ALA A 170 25.91 14.62 -4.35
N GLU A 171 26.00 13.29 -4.43
CA GLU A 171 25.00 12.44 -5.08
C GLU A 171 23.70 12.43 -4.28
N VAL A 172 23.80 12.32 -2.95
CA VAL A 172 22.65 12.39 -2.04
C VAL A 172 21.94 13.74 -2.17
N GLU A 173 22.67 14.86 -2.23
CA GLU A 173 22.07 16.19 -2.39
C GLU A 173 21.43 16.38 -3.77
N ALA A 174 22.04 15.84 -4.84
CA ALA A 174 21.43 15.85 -6.17
C ALA A 174 20.10 15.09 -6.18
N LEU A 175 20.10 13.88 -5.60
CA LEU A 175 18.89 13.06 -5.48
C LEU A 175 17.82 13.74 -4.63
N ARG A 176 18.19 14.38 -3.50
CA ARG A 176 17.26 15.19 -2.69
C ARG A 176 16.63 16.31 -3.51
N ALA A 177 17.43 17.03 -4.30
CA ALA A 177 16.93 18.10 -5.15
C ALA A 177 15.96 17.57 -6.22
N ARG A 178 16.27 16.44 -6.85
CA ARG A 178 15.40 15.77 -7.82
C ARG A 178 14.10 15.30 -7.19
N LEU A 179 14.15 14.64 -6.04
CA LEU A 179 12.95 14.20 -5.30
C LEU A 179 12.05 15.37 -4.92
N LYS A 180 12.64 16.52 -4.57
CA LYS A 180 11.88 17.75 -4.30
C LYS A 180 11.23 18.34 -5.57
N GLN A 181 11.80 18.13 -6.75
CA GLN A 181 11.16 18.49 -8.02
C GLN A 181 9.98 17.55 -8.33
N VAL A 182 10.14 16.25 -8.09
CA VAL A 182 9.08 15.25 -8.27
C VAL A 182 7.94 15.48 -7.29
N ASN A 183 8.25 15.72 -6.03
CA ASN A 183 7.29 15.88 -4.95
C ASN A 183 7.74 16.96 -3.95
N PRO A 184 7.37 18.23 -4.19
CA PRO A 184 7.71 19.33 -3.28
C PRO A 184 7.08 19.21 -1.88
N GLY A 185 6.00 18.42 -1.75
CA GLY A 185 5.25 18.26 -0.50
C GLY A 185 5.74 17.13 0.40
N ALA A 186 6.59 16.24 -0.10
CA ALA A 186 7.14 15.16 0.71
C ALA A 186 8.23 15.65 1.66
N VAL A 187 8.20 15.14 2.89
CA VAL A 187 9.33 15.28 3.82
C VAL A 187 10.36 14.21 3.48
N VAL A 188 11.60 14.61 3.20
CA VAL A 188 12.70 13.72 2.85
C VAL A 188 13.60 13.49 4.06
N LEU A 189 13.64 12.26 4.54
CA LEU A 189 14.38 11.83 5.73
C LEU A 189 15.56 10.96 5.34
N ASP A 190 16.65 11.04 6.09
CA ASP A 190 17.66 9.98 6.07
C ASP A 190 17.12 8.72 6.79
N ILE A 191 17.54 7.51 6.38
CA ILE A 191 17.13 6.27 7.03
C ILE A 191 17.45 6.22 8.54
N ASN A 192 18.52 6.91 8.96
CA ASN A 192 18.88 7.01 10.38
C ASN A 192 17.90 7.87 11.19
N GLU A 193 17.19 8.79 10.54
CA GLU A 193 16.18 9.68 11.14
C GLU A 193 14.77 9.08 11.06
N ALA A 194 14.60 8.01 10.28
CA ALA A 194 13.31 7.38 9.96
C ALA A 194 12.78 6.50 11.12
N SER A 195 12.52 7.11 12.28
CA SER A 195 11.86 6.46 13.42
C SER A 195 10.37 6.22 13.15
N ALA A 196 9.72 5.35 13.94
CA ALA A 196 8.27 5.14 13.86
C ALA A 196 7.48 6.46 13.96
N ALA A 197 7.85 7.33 14.90
CA ALA A 197 7.20 8.63 15.09
C ALA A 197 7.42 9.61 13.92
N ALA A 198 8.52 9.46 13.16
CA ALA A 198 8.79 10.30 12.00
C ALA A 198 8.03 9.84 10.74
N LEU A 199 7.76 8.53 10.64
CA LEU A 199 7.16 7.90 9.47
C LEU A 199 5.64 7.77 9.55
N PHE A 200 5.10 7.45 10.72
CA PHE A 200 3.67 7.23 10.93
C PHE A 200 3.00 8.47 11.56
N ASN A 201 1.67 8.56 11.45
CA ASN A 201 0.87 9.72 11.83
C ASN A 201 1.12 10.94 10.93
N CYS A 202 1.19 10.71 9.61
CA CYS A 202 1.34 11.81 8.64
C CYS A 202 0.10 12.72 8.57
N GLY A 203 -1.03 12.30 9.17
CA GLY A 203 -2.30 13.03 9.18
C GLY A 203 -3.32 12.36 8.28
N LEU A 204 -4.34 13.11 7.84
CA LEU A 204 -5.21 12.62 6.76
C LEU A 204 -4.46 12.81 5.45
N TYR A 205 -4.21 11.74 4.72
CA TYR A 205 -3.71 11.83 3.35
C TYR A 205 -4.68 12.67 2.51
N ASN A 206 -4.19 13.78 1.94
CA ASN A 206 -4.98 14.65 1.10
C ASN A 206 -4.48 14.62 -0.35
N PRO A 207 -5.13 13.85 -1.25
CA PRO A 207 -4.78 13.81 -2.67
C PRO A 207 -4.80 15.19 -3.33
N GLU A 208 -5.64 16.12 -2.85
CA GLU A 208 -5.75 17.46 -3.43
C GLU A 208 -4.48 18.29 -3.26
N THR A 209 -3.66 17.95 -2.26
CA THR A 209 -2.36 18.60 -2.01
C THR A 209 -1.24 18.06 -2.89
N LYS A 210 -1.50 16.99 -3.66
CA LYS A 210 -0.52 16.34 -4.53
C LYS A 210 -0.52 16.95 -5.94
N SER A 211 0.51 16.60 -6.71
CA SER A 211 0.68 17.09 -8.10
C SER A 211 -0.55 16.76 -8.96
N ALA A 212 -0.72 17.50 -10.06
CA ALA A 212 -1.82 17.23 -11.00
C ALA A 212 -1.76 15.80 -11.58
N ASP A 213 -0.55 15.29 -11.83
CA ASP A 213 -0.35 13.92 -12.30
C ASP A 213 -0.81 12.88 -11.27
N VAL A 214 -0.47 13.05 -9.99
CA VAL A 214 -0.93 12.15 -8.93
C VAL A 214 -2.45 12.15 -8.83
N ARG A 215 -3.08 13.33 -8.90
CA ARG A 215 -4.54 13.43 -8.89
C ARG A 215 -5.18 12.76 -10.10
N ARG A 216 -4.57 12.87 -11.28
CA ARG A 216 -5.02 12.18 -12.48
C ARG A 216 -4.92 10.67 -12.32
N TRP A 217 -3.77 10.14 -11.89
CA TRP A 217 -3.60 8.69 -11.70
C TRP A 217 -4.60 8.11 -10.71
N LEU A 218 -4.81 8.79 -9.56
CA LEU A 218 -5.82 8.36 -8.60
C LEU A 218 -7.26 8.47 -9.16
N GLY A 219 -7.53 9.49 -9.97
CA GLY A 219 -8.82 9.66 -10.64
C GLY A 219 -9.11 8.63 -11.73
N GLU A 220 -8.10 8.20 -12.48
CA GLU A 220 -8.19 7.13 -13.48
C GLU A 220 -8.57 5.80 -12.81
N GLU A 221 -7.92 5.47 -11.68
CA GLU A 221 -8.27 4.29 -10.88
C GLU A 221 -9.69 4.34 -10.29
N ALA A 222 -10.19 5.54 -9.95
CA ALA A 222 -11.56 5.73 -9.50
C ALA A 222 -12.58 5.47 -10.62
N ALA A 223 -12.27 5.86 -11.86
CA ALA A 223 -13.15 5.66 -13.01
C ALA A 223 -13.27 4.19 -13.40
N HIS A 224 -12.17 3.43 -13.34
CA HIS A 224 -12.16 1.99 -13.64
C HIS A 224 -13.03 1.15 -12.68
N ASP A 225 -13.34 1.66 -11.50
CA ASP A 225 -14.22 0.99 -10.52
C ASP A 225 -15.71 1.06 -10.90
N HIS A 226 -16.10 2.04 -11.71
CA HIS A 226 -17.49 2.24 -12.13
C HIS A 226 -17.89 1.45 -13.39
N ASP A 227 -16.92 0.96 -14.16
CA ASP A 227 -17.20 0.24 -15.42
C ASP A 227 -17.53 -1.25 -15.23
N HIS A 228 -17.47 -1.78 -13.99
CA HIS A 228 -17.77 -3.19 -13.69
C HIS A 228 -19.22 -3.48 -13.27
N HIS A 229 -20.14 -2.50 -13.34
CA HIS A 229 -21.52 -2.66 -12.86
C HIS A 229 -22.63 -2.66 -13.93
N HIS A 230 -22.30 -2.77 -15.22
CA HIS A 230 -23.30 -2.84 -16.29
C HIS A 230 -23.03 -3.97 -17.29
N ASP A 231 -23.41 -5.19 -16.91
CA ASP A 231 -23.86 -6.22 -17.86
C ASP A 231 -25.00 -7.04 -17.21
N HIS A 232 -26.13 -6.37 -16.96
CA HIS A 232 -27.43 -7.03 -16.94
C HIS A 232 -28.08 -6.75 -18.30
N HIS A 233 -28.00 -7.73 -19.20
CA HIS A 233 -28.98 -7.83 -20.28
C HIS A 233 -29.94 -8.95 -19.95
N ASP A 234 -31.16 -8.51 -19.67
CA ASP A 234 -32.38 -9.28 -19.48
C ASP A 234 -32.63 -10.24 -20.64
N GLY A 235 -33.15 -11.41 -20.29
CA GLY A 235 -33.65 -12.41 -21.22
C GLY A 235 -34.75 -13.25 -20.57
N ASP A 236 -35.71 -12.61 -19.92
CA ASP A 236 -37.00 -13.24 -19.61
C ASP A 236 -37.83 -13.27 -20.90
N HIS A 237 -38.19 -14.46 -21.36
CA HIS A 237 -39.47 -14.72 -22.02
C HIS A 237 -39.83 -16.21 -21.81
N ASP A 238 -40.79 -16.42 -20.89
CA ASP A 238 -41.69 -17.57 -20.88
C ASP A 238 -42.34 -17.75 -22.26
N ASP A 239 -42.47 -19.00 -22.70
CA ASP A 239 -43.65 -19.47 -23.42
C ASP A 239 -43.77 -21.01 -23.30
N ASP A 240 -44.76 -21.41 -22.51
CA ASP A 240 -45.38 -22.74 -22.52
C ASP A 240 -45.82 -23.13 -23.93
N HIS A 241 -45.48 -24.34 -24.41
CA HIS A 241 -46.40 -25.14 -25.24
C HIS A 241 -46.06 -26.65 -25.22
N HIS A 242 -46.99 -27.43 -24.67
CA HIS A 242 -47.18 -28.86 -24.94
C HIS A 242 -47.41 -29.12 -26.44
N HIS A 243 -46.95 -30.27 -26.97
CA HIS A 243 -47.75 -31.29 -27.69
C HIS A 243 -46.87 -32.35 -28.43
N HIS A 244 -47.00 -33.61 -28.00
CA HIS A 244 -47.18 -34.88 -28.74
C HIS A 244 -46.50 -35.21 -30.11
N HIS A 245 -45.89 -36.41 -30.10
CA HIS A 245 -45.98 -37.55 -31.05
C HIS A 245 -45.36 -37.57 -32.47
N HIS A 246 -44.67 -38.72 -32.70
CA HIS A 246 -44.43 -39.50 -33.95
C HIS A 246 -43.63 -38.78 -35.06
N GLU A 247 -42.64 -39.38 -35.74
CA GLU A 247 -42.34 -40.77 -36.11
C GLU A 247 -40.83 -40.92 -36.32
#